data_AF-A0A2E1ZA21-F1
#
_entry.id   AF-A0A2E1ZA21-F1
#
_cell.length_a   1.000
_cell.length_b   1.000
_cell.length_c   1.000
_cell.angle_alpha   90.00
_cell.angle_beta   90.00
_cell.angle_gamma   90.00
#
_symmetry.space_group_name_H-M   'P 1'
#
loop_
_entity.id
_entity.type
_entity.pdbx_description
1 polymer ?
#
loop_
_entity_poly.entity_id
_entity_poly.type
_entity_poly.pdbx_seq_one_letter_code
_entity_poly.pdbx_strand_id
1 'polypeptide(L)'
;GRDSVAWHADDESELGSNPIIASVSFGAERMFELKHKVQVQLPKYQIRLRNGSILLMGNTLQNNWVHQLPKTKSSKDPRINLTFRNIIDQ
;
A
#
# COMPACT_ATOMS: atom_id res chain seq x y z
N GLY A 1 -4.21 -3.95 -15.07
CA GLY A 1 -2.84 -3.65 -15.53
C GLY A 1 -2.53 -2.18 -15.76
N ARG A 2 -3.39 -1.44 -16.47
CA ARG A 2 -3.17 -0.01 -16.80
C ARG A 2 -3.50 0.94 -15.64
N ASP A 3 -4.33 0.52 -14.70
CA ASP A 3 -4.62 1.25 -13.47
C ASP A 3 -3.49 1.08 -12.45
N SER A 4 -3.21 2.16 -11.74
CA SER A 4 -2.12 2.27 -10.77
C SER A 4 -2.50 3.21 -9.65
N VAL A 5 -1.84 3.03 -8.51
CA VAL A 5 -1.80 4.03 -7.45
C VAL A 5 -0.37 4.54 -7.39
N ALA A 6 -0.18 5.85 -7.46
CA ALA A 6 1.14 6.47 -7.41
C ALA A 6 1.73 6.37 -5.99
N TRP A 7 2.99 6.75 -5.84
CA TRP A 7 3.65 6.83 -4.53
C TRP A 7 2.86 7.74 -3.58
N HIS A 8 2.43 7.19 -2.44
CA HIS A 8 1.74 7.91 -1.37
C HIS A 8 1.96 7.20 -0.02
N ALA A 9 1.54 7.83 1.06
CA ALA A 9 1.34 7.20 2.36
C ALA A 9 -0.11 7.44 2.79
N ASP A 10 -0.66 6.57 3.63
CA ASP A 10 -1.93 6.82 4.32
C ASP A 10 -1.62 7.65 5.58
N ASP A 11 -1.37 8.95 5.42
CA ASP A 11 -0.99 9.90 6.49
C ASP A 11 -2.01 11.03 6.71
N GLU A 12 -3.27 10.78 6.35
CA GLU A 12 -4.39 11.67 6.63
C GLU A 12 -4.60 11.85 8.15
N SER A 13 -4.86 13.09 8.58
CA SER A 13 -4.97 13.45 10.01
C SER A 13 -6.05 12.67 10.77
N GLU A 14 -7.10 12.26 10.08
CA GLU A 14 -8.22 11.47 10.63
C GLU A 14 -7.83 10.02 10.98
N LEU A 15 -6.61 9.59 10.61
CA LEU A 15 -6.07 8.26 10.91
C LEU A 15 -5.21 8.24 12.19
N GLY A 16 -4.91 9.40 12.77
CA GLY A 16 -3.99 9.52 13.90
C GLY A 16 -2.51 9.38 13.52
N SER A 17 -1.63 9.34 14.52
CA SER A 17 -0.18 9.49 14.33
C SER A 17 0.55 8.24 13.83
N ASN A 18 0.01 7.03 14.09
CA ASN A 18 0.62 5.77 13.68
C ASN A 18 -0.48 4.76 13.29
N PRO A 19 -1.20 5.02 12.18
CA PRO A 19 -2.34 4.21 11.83
C PRO A 19 -1.93 2.79 11.46
N ILE A 20 -2.80 1.85 11.82
CA ILE A 20 -2.74 0.47 11.33
C ILE A 20 -3.74 0.36 10.18
N ILE A 21 -3.23 0.00 9.01
CA ILE A 21 -4.00 -0.15 7.77
C ILE A 21 -3.96 -1.62 7.37
N ALA A 22 -5.14 -2.20 7.13
CA ALA A 22 -5.27 -3.55 6.60
C ALA A 22 -5.71 -3.50 5.14
N SER A 23 -4.91 -4.08 4.25
CA SER A 23 -5.16 -4.11 2.80
C SER A 23 -5.42 -5.54 2.34
N VAL A 24 -6.64 -5.80 1.89
CA VAL A 24 -7.09 -7.13 1.44
C VAL A 24 -7.24 -7.13 -0.07
N SER A 25 -6.59 -8.08 -0.74
CA SER A 25 -6.53 -8.16 -2.21
C SER A 25 -7.30 -9.34 -2.77
N PHE A 26 -8.09 -9.10 -3.82
CA PHE A 26 -8.80 -10.15 -4.57
C PHE A 26 -8.55 -10.00 -6.08
N GLY A 27 -8.53 -11.13 -6.79
CA GLY A 27 -8.30 -11.19 -8.23
C GLY A 27 -6.81 -11.14 -8.60
N ALA A 28 -6.48 -10.38 -9.65
CA ALA A 28 -5.17 -10.42 -10.28
C ALA A 28 -4.02 -9.99 -9.34
N GLU A 29 -2.88 -10.70 -9.40
CA GLU A 29 -1.71 -10.37 -8.59
C GLU A 29 -1.06 -9.05 -9.01
N ARG A 30 -0.58 -8.28 -8.03
CA ARG A 30 0.15 -7.03 -8.28
C ARG A 30 1.33 -6.88 -7.33
N MET A 31 2.41 -6.25 -7.84
CA MET A 31 3.52 -5.85 -6.97
C MET A 31 3.12 -4.58 -6.24
N PHE A 32 3.16 -4.66 -4.92
CA PHE A 32 3.14 -3.51 -4.03
C PHE A 32 4.59 -3.11 -3.79
N GLU A 33 4.93 -1.86 -4.03
CA GLU A 33 6.29 -1.36 -3.82
C GLU A 33 6.31 -0.38 -2.66
N LEU A 34 7.38 -0.40 -1.88
CA LEU A 34 7.60 0.46 -0.73
C LEU A 34 9.01 1.06 -0.81
N LYS A 35 9.14 2.37 -0.54
CA LYS A 35 10.44 3.05 -0.44
C LYS A 35 10.42 4.06 0.70
N HIS A 36 11.57 4.29 1.31
CA HIS A 36 11.69 5.25 2.41
C HIS A 36 11.53 6.68 1.87
N LYS A 37 10.84 7.56 2.62
CA LYS A 37 10.60 8.98 2.26
C LYS A 37 11.90 9.77 2.17
N VAL A 38 12.73 9.68 3.22
CA VAL A 38 13.99 10.45 3.36
C VAL A 38 15.27 9.65 3.06
N GLN A 39 15.41 8.45 3.63
CA GLN A 39 16.60 7.60 3.48
C GLN A 39 16.62 6.88 2.11
N VAL A 40 16.87 7.63 1.04
CA VAL A 40 16.84 7.14 -0.36
C VAL A 40 17.88 6.07 -0.68
N GLN A 41 18.90 5.91 0.17
CA GLN A 41 19.90 4.86 0.08
C GLN A 41 19.37 3.48 0.54
N LEU A 42 18.28 3.45 1.32
CA LEU A 42 17.66 2.19 1.70
C LEU A 42 17.04 1.50 0.47
N PRO A 43 17.07 0.16 0.42
CA PRO A 43 16.48 -0.57 -0.68
C PRO A 43 14.97 -0.31 -0.76
N LYS A 44 14.45 -0.38 -1.99
CA LYS A 44 13.01 -0.50 -2.19
C LYS A 44 12.60 -1.93 -1.86
N TYR A 45 11.45 -2.08 -1.23
CA TYR A 45 10.84 -3.38 -0.95
C TYR A 45 9.71 -3.62 -1.95
N GLN A 46 9.55 -4.88 -2.32
CA GLN A 46 8.47 -5.32 -3.20
C GLN A 46 7.76 -6.51 -2.58
N ILE A 47 6.44 -6.43 -2.51
CA ILE A 47 5.58 -7.45 -1.94
C ILE A 47 4.58 -7.87 -3.02
N ARG A 48 4.53 -9.18 -3.31
CA ARG A 48 3.55 -9.73 -4.24
C ARG A 48 2.22 -9.96 -3.52
N LEU A 49 1.23 -9.13 -3.82
CA LEU A 49 -0.13 -9.29 -3.32
C LEU A 49 -0.90 -10.25 -4.22
N ARG A 50 -1.30 -11.39 -3.65
CA ARG A 50 -2.00 -12.47 -4.34
C ARG A 50 -3.50 -12.41 -4.03
N ASN A 51 -4.30 -13.17 -4.78
CA ASN A 51 -5.71 -13.35 -4.44
C ASN A 51 -5.86 -13.88 -3.01
N GLY A 52 -6.67 -13.22 -2.19
CA GLY A 52 -6.92 -13.56 -0.78
C GLY A 52 -5.83 -13.12 0.19
N SER A 53 -4.79 -12.40 -0.25
CA SER A 53 -3.75 -11.92 0.66
C SER A 53 -4.21 -10.74 1.50
N ILE A 54 -3.77 -10.70 2.75
CA ILE A 54 -3.90 -9.54 3.66
C ILE A 54 -2.50 -8.96 3.90
N LEU A 55 -2.36 -7.66 3.67
CA LEU A 55 -1.18 -6.88 4.02
C LEU A 55 -1.53 -5.94 5.18
N LEU A 56 -0.85 -6.11 6.32
CA LEU A 56 -0.93 -5.19 7.44
C LEU A 56 0.22 -4.19 7.38
N MET A 57 -0.12 -2.91 7.44
CA MET A 57 0.81 -1.78 7.47
C MET A 57 0.59 -1.04 8.78
N GLY A 58 1.60 -0.95 9.65
CA GLY A 58 1.42 -0.32 10.95
C GLY A 58 2.71 0.22 11.52
N ASN A 59 2.71 0.50 12.82
CA ASN A 59 3.81 1.17 13.50
C ASN A 59 4.10 2.52 12.82
N THR A 60 5.35 2.81 12.49
CA THR A 60 5.76 4.09 11.87
C THR A 60 5.82 4.02 10.34
N LEU A 61 5.16 3.03 9.70
CA LEU A 61 5.28 2.80 8.25
C LEU A 61 4.82 4.03 7.45
N GLN A 62 3.60 4.53 7.71
CA GLN A 62 3.04 5.66 6.96
C GLN A 62 3.83 6.96 7.19
N ASN A 63 4.49 7.09 8.35
CA ASN A 63 5.34 8.23 8.67
C ASN A 63 6.65 8.24 7.89
N ASN A 64 7.24 7.06 7.64
CA ASN A 64 8.60 6.94 7.12
C ASN A 64 8.68 6.44 5.67
N TRP A 65 7.63 5.80 5.16
CA TRP A 65 7.64 5.13 3.86
C TRP A 65 6.48 5.61 3.00
N VAL A 66 6.68 5.53 1.68
CA VAL A 66 5.61 5.67 0.70
C VAL A 66 5.52 4.38 -0.11
N HIS A 67 4.31 4.08 -0.55
CA HIS A 67 4.01 2.88 -1.30
C HIS A 67 3.23 3.17 -2.59
N GLN A 68 3.30 2.23 -3.53
CA GLN A 68 2.58 2.32 -4.80
C GLN A 68 2.15 0.95 -5.33
N LEU A 69 1.21 0.96 -6.28
CA LEU A 69 0.96 -0.15 -7.19
C LEU A 69 1.26 0.31 -8.62
N PRO A 70 2.46 0.03 -9.17
CA PRO A 70 2.85 0.50 -10.49
C PRO A 70 2.03 -0.17 -11.59
N LYS A 71 1.89 0.50 -12.74
CA LYS A 71 1.26 -0.08 -13.93
C LYS A 71 2.01 -1.34 -14.36
N THR A 72 1.28 -2.35 -14.80
CA THR A 72 1.86 -3.58 -15.37
C THR A 72 1.26 -3.86 -16.73
N LYS A 73 2.13 -4.24 -17.67
CA LYS A 73 1.72 -4.66 -19.03
C LYS A 73 1.20 -6.11 -19.05
N SER A 74 1.56 -6.93 -18.06
CA SER A 74 1.28 -8.38 -18.08
C SER A 74 -0.11 -8.75 -17.54
N SER A 75 -0.62 -8.02 -16.55
CA SER A 75 -1.91 -8.35 -15.92
C SER A 75 -3.08 -7.65 -16.63
N LYS A 76 -3.92 -8.44 -17.31
CA LYS A 76 -5.17 -8.01 -17.94
C LYS A 76 -6.40 -8.20 -17.05
N ASP A 77 -6.31 -9.13 -16.10
CA ASP A 77 -7.43 -9.46 -15.21
C ASP A 77 -7.67 -8.37 -14.15
N PRO A 78 -8.93 -8.19 -13.71
CA PRO A 78 -9.28 -7.21 -12.69
C PRO A 78 -8.74 -7.58 -11.31
N ARG A 79 -8.52 -6.56 -10.48
CA ARG A 79 -8.13 -6.67 -9.07
C ARG A 79 -8.98 -5.73 -8.23
N ILE A 80 -9.48 -6.21 -7.11
CA ILE A 80 -10.15 -5.41 -6.08
C ILE A 80 -9.22 -5.33 -4.87
N ASN A 81 -9.12 -4.14 -4.27
CA ASN A 81 -8.45 -3.93 -3.00
C ASN A 81 -9.42 -3.30 -2.01
N LEU A 82 -9.52 -3.88 -0.83
CA LEU A 82 -10.25 -3.29 0.28
C LEU A 82 -9.22 -2.81 1.30
N THR A 83 -9.17 -1.49 1.52
CA THR A 83 -8.29 -0.87 2.51
C THR A 83 -9.13 -0.50 3.73
N PHE A 84 -8.92 -1.21 4.83
CA PHE A 84 -9.57 -0.95 6.11
C PHE A 84 -8.69 -0.01 6.93
N ARG A 85 -9.32 1.02 7.47
CA ARG A 85 -8.69 2.07 8.29
C ARG A 85 -9.53 2.29 9.53
N ASN A 86 -8.89 2.67 10.63
CA ASN A 86 -9.58 3.15 11.82
C ASN A 86 -9.59 4.69 11.76
N ILE A 87 -10.79 5.28 11.67
CA ILE A 87 -10.96 6.72 11.70
C ILE A 87 -11.12 7.13 13.17
N ILE A 88 -10.30 8.07 13.63
CA ILE A 88 -10.40 8.63 14.97
C ILE A 88 -11.17 9.95 14.93
N ASP A 89 -12.13 10.11 15.83
CA ASP A 89 -12.77 11.41 16.06
C ASP A 89 -11.76 12.33 16.77
N GLN A 90 -11.61 13.56 16.27
CA GLN A 90 -10.71 14.57 16.85
C GLN A 90 -11.31 15.21 18.11
#